data_AF-A0A516V425-F1
#
_entry.id   AF-A0A516V425-F1
#
_cell.length_a   1.000
_cell.length_b   1.000
_cell.length_c   1.000
_cell.angle_alpha   90.00
_cell.angle_beta   90.00
_cell.angle_gamma   90.00
#
_symmetry.space_group_name_H-M   'P 1'
#
loop_
_entity.id
_entity.type
_entity.pdbx_description
1 polymer ?
#
loop_
_entity_poly.entity_id
_entity_poly.type
_entity_poly.pdbx_seq_one_letter_code
_entity_poly.pdbx_strand_id
1 'polypeptide(L)'
;MQGHIRSFIFLALLCPLASMAQSDGPSPESVEALVPGLVSVADAACASVTTRTDATAHGLDRSAMQAMSDIDQMGDDADPAAVRSRLDKLADEVGPLDAFPMLRLHFLLGYLAGREGNVQQQAYHRAYALALTQVIEKNGRGESEEHALRPCLIANEYDWLQFRAGIDNPGDQALVNSGQYHYDVYHADLGDAKATIYFDVTDMIEQTEHALSSGTASH
;
A
#
# COMPACT_ATOMS: atom_id res chain seq x y z
N MET A 1 7.21 12.71 31.36
CA MET A 1 6.85 12.68 29.93
C MET A 1 6.57 14.10 29.50
N GLN A 2 7.54 14.74 28.83
CA GLN A 2 7.39 16.09 28.31
C GLN A 2 7.02 15.98 26.84
N GLY A 3 5.80 16.38 26.48
CA GLY A 3 5.32 16.42 25.10
C GLY A 3 5.86 17.65 24.40
N HIS A 4 6.64 17.47 23.35
CA HIS A 4 7.05 18.54 22.46
C HIS A 4 5.95 18.77 21.42
N ILE A 5 5.18 19.84 21.60
CA ILE A 5 4.25 20.37 20.60
C ILE A 5 5.10 21.06 19.52
N ARG A 6 5.17 20.48 18.31
CA ARG A 6 5.82 21.10 17.16
C ARG A 6 4.83 22.05 16.48
N SER A 7 5.02 23.35 16.69
CA SER A 7 4.36 24.42 15.92
C SER A 7 4.91 24.46 14.50
N PHE A 8 4.05 24.27 13.50
CA PHE A 8 4.36 24.56 12.11
C PHE A 8 4.14 26.06 11.83
N ILE A 9 5.21 26.78 11.53
CA ILE A 9 5.18 28.17 11.07
C ILE A 9 4.99 28.18 9.55
N PHE A 10 3.84 28.69 9.11
CA PHE A 10 3.57 29.04 7.71
C PHE A 10 4.34 30.32 7.34
N LEU A 11 5.38 30.20 6.50
CA LEU A 11 6.08 31.35 5.92
C LEU A 11 5.55 31.58 4.49
N ALA A 12 4.75 32.64 4.31
CA ALA A 12 4.24 33.06 3.01
C ALA A 12 5.31 33.90 2.28
N LEU A 13 5.94 33.33 1.23
CA LEU A 13 6.80 34.06 0.30
C LEU A 13 5.98 34.64 -0.86
N LEU A 14 5.98 35.97 -0.99
CA LEU A 14 5.54 36.70 -2.19
C LEU A 14 6.66 36.68 -3.24
N CYS A 15 6.48 35.94 -4.33
CA CYS A 15 7.39 35.93 -5.48
C CYS A 15 6.74 36.61 -6.69
N PRO A 16 7.49 37.40 -7.50
CA PRO A 16 6.96 38.10 -8.66
C PRO A 16 6.68 37.13 -9.83
N LEU A 17 5.50 37.29 -10.44
CA LEU A 17 5.02 36.57 -11.62
C LEU A 17 5.88 36.89 -12.85
N ALA A 18 6.86 36.04 -13.15
CA ALA A 18 7.43 35.94 -14.49
C ALA A 18 6.50 35.06 -15.34
N SER A 19 5.82 35.68 -16.31
CA SER A 19 4.97 35.01 -17.31
C SER A 19 5.85 34.21 -18.26
N MET A 20 6.13 32.96 -17.90
CA MET A 20 6.72 31.96 -18.78
C MET A 20 5.59 31.36 -19.64
N ALA A 21 5.73 31.48 -20.95
CA ALA A 21 4.83 30.89 -21.93
C ALA A 21 4.71 29.39 -21.66
N GLN A 22 3.52 28.95 -21.27
CA GLN A 22 3.16 27.54 -21.16
C GLN A 22 3.22 26.94 -22.56
N SER A 23 4.23 26.10 -22.81
CA SER A 23 4.17 25.16 -23.91
C SER A 23 2.99 24.23 -23.65
N ASP A 24 2.03 24.18 -24.58
CA ASP A 24 0.91 23.24 -24.63
C ASP A 24 1.44 21.80 -24.83
N GLY A 25 2.22 21.30 -23.88
CA GLY A 25 2.47 19.88 -23.74
C GLY A 25 1.15 19.17 -23.45
N PRO A 26 1.01 17.88 -23.78
CA PRO A 26 -0.19 17.13 -23.44
C PRO A 26 -0.49 17.33 -21.95
N SER A 27 -1.69 17.85 -21.65
CA SER A 27 -2.14 17.99 -20.27
C SER A 27 -1.94 16.64 -19.60
N PRO A 28 -1.25 16.56 -18.44
CA PRO A 28 -1.17 15.32 -17.71
C PRO A 28 -2.59 14.79 -17.55
N GLU A 29 -2.81 13.58 -18.04
CA GLU A 29 -4.08 12.88 -17.86
C GLU A 29 -4.38 12.88 -16.35
N SER A 30 -5.60 13.25 -15.98
CA SER A 30 -5.93 13.36 -14.56
C SER A 30 -5.80 11.99 -13.91
N VAL A 31 -5.43 11.95 -12.63
CA VAL A 31 -5.28 10.70 -11.88
C VAL A 31 -6.54 9.83 -12.04
N GLU A 32 -7.72 10.45 -11.97
CA GLU A 32 -9.03 9.79 -12.09
C GLU A 32 -9.25 9.13 -13.45
N ALA A 33 -8.73 9.72 -14.54
CA ALA A 33 -8.85 9.16 -15.88
C ALA A 33 -8.00 7.90 -16.08
N LEU A 34 -6.88 7.79 -15.35
CA LEU A 34 -6.00 6.61 -15.40
C LEU A 34 -6.56 5.41 -14.63
N VAL A 35 -7.31 5.64 -13.54
CA VAL A 35 -7.73 4.57 -12.62
C VAL A 35 -8.45 3.40 -13.33
N PRO A 36 -9.47 3.62 -14.19
CA PRO A 36 -10.19 2.50 -14.82
C PRO A 36 -9.30 1.56 -15.62
N GLY A 37 -8.26 2.09 -16.29
CA GLY A 37 -7.30 1.29 -17.03
C GLY A 37 -6.38 0.45 -16.13
N LEU A 38 -6.10 0.96 -14.92
CA LEU A 38 -5.17 0.32 -13.98
C LEU A 38 -5.83 -0.73 -13.07
N VAL A 39 -7.16 -0.73 -12.90
CA VAL A 39 -7.86 -1.74 -12.07
C VAL A 39 -7.53 -3.16 -12.52
N SER A 40 -7.54 -3.43 -13.83
CA SER A 40 -7.20 -4.76 -14.37
C SER A 40 -5.74 -5.14 -14.16
N VAL A 41 -4.84 -4.15 -14.16
CA VAL A 41 -3.40 -4.36 -13.89
C VAL A 41 -3.20 -4.68 -12.41
N ALA A 42 -3.83 -3.92 -11.52
CA ALA A 42 -3.78 -4.16 -10.07
C ALA A 42 -4.40 -5.51 -9.68
N ASP A 43 -5.53 -5.91 -10.28
CA ASP A 43 -6.17 -7.20 -10.05
C ASP A 43 -5.26 -8.36 -10.49
N ALA A 44 -4.63 -8.25 -11.66
CA ALA A 44 -3.66 -9.22 -12.15
C ALA A 44 -2.40 -9.29 -11.26
N ALA A 45 -1.89 -8.14 -10.82
CA ALA A 45 -0.77 -8.07 -9.90
C ALA A 45 -1.10 -8.76 -8.57
N CYS A 46 -2.26 -8.46 -7.99
CA CYS A 46 -2.76 -9.11 -6.78
C CYS A 46 -2.82 -10.63 -6.95
N ALA A 47 -3.47 -11.11 -8.01
CA ALA A 47 -3.52 -12.54 -8.33
C ALA A 47 -2.12 -13.14 -8.48
N SER A 48 -1.15 -12.42 -9.04
CA SER A 48 0.22 -12.91 -9.21
C SER A 48 0.95 -13.12 -7.89
N VAL A 49 0.53 -12.48 -6.79
CA VAL A 49 1.10 -12.70 -5.46
C VAL A 49 0.30 -13.75 -4.69
N THR A 50 -1.04 -13.66 -4.73
CA THR A 50 -1.93 -14.56 -3.97
C THR A 50 -2.11 -15.95 -4.59
N THR A 51 -1.64 -16.19 -5.81
CA THR A 51 -1.66 -17.53 -6.41
C THR A 51 -0.30 -18.24 -6.36
N ARG A 52 0.72 -17.60 -5.76
CA ARG A 52 2.04 -18.22 -5.62
C ARG A 52 1.98 -19.30 -4.54
N THR A 53 2.35 -20.51 -4.93
CA THR A 53 2.41 -21.67 -4.03
C THR A 53 3.83 -22.05 -3.64
N ASP A 54 4.82 -21.31 -4.13
CA ASP A 54 6.22 -21.51 -3.76
C ASP A 54 6.53 -20.89 -2.38
N ALA A 55 7.64 -21.32 -1.78
CA ALA A 55 8.08 -20.81 -0.48
C ALA A 55 8.42 -19.30 -0.48
N THR A 56 8.42 -18.64 -1.65
CA THR A 56 8.76 -17.23 -1.77
C THR A 56 7.56 -16.32 -1.55
N ALA A 57 6.32 -16.80 -1.69
CA ALA A 57 5.10 -16.01 -1.52
C ALA A 57 5.09 -15.25 -0.17
N HIS A 58 5.36 -15.94 0.93
CA HIS A 58 5.47 -15.33 2.26
C HIS A 58 6.73 -14.44 2.41
N GLY A 59 7.78 -14.72 1.64
CA GLY A 59 8.98 -13.90 1.59
C GLY A 59 8.72 -12.52 0.98
N LEU A 60 7.84 -12.42 -0.01
CA LEU A 60 7.58 -11.17 -0.74
C LEU A 60 7.00 -10.08 0.18
N ASP A 61 5.94 -10.41 0.92
CA ASP A 61 5.30 -9.44 1.82
C ASP A 61 6.26 -8.99 2.92
N ARG A 62 6.96 -9.94 3.55
CA ARG A 62 7.97 -9.64 4.57
C ARG A 62 9.10 -8.77 4.03
N SER A 63 9.62 -9.07 2.84
CA SER A 63 10.66 -8.27 2.19
C SER A 63 10.19 -6.85 1.91
N ALA A 64 8.97 -6.69 1.40
CA ALA A 64 8.34 -5.40 1.17
C ALA A 64 8.12 -4.61 2.47
N MET A 65 7.56 -5.23 3.51
CA MET A 65 7.38 -4.62 4.83
C MET A 65 8.71 -4.19 5.44
N GLN A 66 9.74 -5.04 5.37
CA GLN A 66 11.07 -4.69 5.86
C GLN A 66 11.65 -3.51 5.08
N ALA A 67 11.50 -3.49 3.76
CA ALA A 67 11.96 -2.38 2.94
C ALA A 67 11.27 -1.06 3.29
N MET A 68 9.96 -1.08 3.52
CA MET A 68 9.24 0.13 3.92
C MET A 68 9.66 0.58 5.32
N SER A 69 9.85 -0.34 6.25
CA SER A 69 10.37 -0.02 7.59
C SER A 69 11.77 0.58 7.52
N ASP A 70 12.67 0.02 6.71
CA ASP A 70 14.02 0.55 6.52
C ASP A 70 13.97 1.99 5.99
N ILE A 71 13.09 2.27 5.02
CA ILE A 71 12.93 3.60 4.41
C ILE A 71 12.33 4.59 5.43
N ASP A 72 11.33 4.18 6.20
CA ASP A 72 10.77 5.03 7.26
C ASP A 72 11.82 5.42 8.31
N GLN A 73 12.71 4.49 8.66
CA GLN A 73 13.81 4.74 9.59
C GLN A 73 14.85 5.73 9.05
N MET A 74 14.92 5.92 7.72
CA MET A 74 15.78 6.97 7.13
C MET A 74 15.22 8.38 7.39
N GLY A 75 13.91 8.51 7.63
CA GLY A 75 13.21 9.76 7.90
C GLY A 75 12.84 10.57 6.66
N ASP A 76 12.02 11.61 6.86
CA ASP A 76 11.45 12.43 5.77
C ASP A 76 12.51 13.20 4.96
N ASP A 77 13.64 13.52 5.58
CA ASP A 77 14.77 14.23 4.98
C ASP A 77 15.80 13.29 4.31
N ALA A 78 15.47 11.99 4.18
CA ALA A 78 16.35 11.03 3.56
C ALA A 78 16.79 11.46 2.15
N ASP A 79 18.05 11.17 1.82
CA ASP A 79 18.59 11.35 0.49
C ASP A 79 17.81 10.47 -0.50
N PRO A 80 17.17 11.03 -1.55
CA PRO A 80 16.46 10.26 -2.56
C PRO A 80 17.30 9.12 -3.17
N ALA A 81 18.62 9.28 -3.28
CA ALA A 81 19.49 8.24 -3.80
C ALA A 81 19.58 7.02 -2.85
N ALA A 82 19.57 7.25 -1.54
CA ALA A 82 19.55 6.18 -0.54
C ALA A 82 18.22 5.40 -0.56
N VAL A 83 17.11 6.13 -0.68
CA VAL A 83 15.77 5.52 -0.82
C VAL A 83 15.69 4.69 -2.11
N ARG A 84 16.16 5.23 -3.24
CA ARG A 84 16.23 4.52 -4.53
C ARG A 84 17.06 3.23 -4.42
N SER A 85 18.24 3.28 -3.79
CA SER A 85 19.05 2.09 -3.59
C SER A 85 18.35 1.00 -2.75
N ARG A 86 17.53 1.38 -1.76
CA ARG A 86 16.76 0.41 -0.99
C ARG A 86 15.61 -0.21 -1.81
N LEU A 87 14.97 0.59 -2.66
CA LEU A 87 13.96 0.14 -3.60
C LEU A 87 14.55 -0.78 -4.67
N ASP A 88 15.73 -0.49 -5.20
CA ASP A 88 16.41 -1.36 -6.18
C ASP A 88 16.65 -2.77 -5.59
N LYS A 89 17.11 -2.85 -4.33
CA LYS A 89 17.27 -4.13 -3.63
C LYS A 89 15.94 -4.86 -3.45
N LEU A 90 14.87 -4.13 -3.12
CA LEU A 90 13.54 -4.74 -3.03
C LEU A 90 13.13 -5.30 -4.41
N ALA A 91 13.39 -4.56 -5.49
CA ALA A 91 13.07 -5.00 -6.84
C ALA A 91 13.80 -6.29 -7.25
N ASP A 92 15.04 -6.49 -6.78
CA ASP A 92 15.78 -7.74 -6.97
C ASP A 92 15.10 -8.93 -6.26
N GLU A 93 14.39 -8.69 -5.15
CA GLU A 93 13.72 -9.71 -4.34
C GLU A 93 12.30 -10.01 -4.83
N VAL A 94 11.54 -8.97 -5.20
CA VAL A 94 10.09 -9.09 -5.47
C VAL A 94 9.72 -8.89 -6.94
N GLY A 95 10.67 -8.47 -7.78
CA GLY A 95 10.45 -8.11 -9.17
C GLY A 95 10.08 -6.63 -9.37
N PRO A 96 9.54 -6.27 -10.55
CA PRO A 96 9.26 -4.87 -10.89
C PRO A 96 8.30 -4.18 -9.92
N LEU A 97 8.75 -3.08 -9.31
CA LEU A 97 7.98 -2.35 -8.30
C LEU A 97 6.80 -1.55 -8.86
N ASP A 98 6.84 -1.19 -10.15
CA ASP A 98 5.78 -0.40 -10.81
C ASP A 98 4.42 -1.11 -10.89
N ALA A 99 4.41 -2.44 -10.69
CA ALA A 99 3.22 -3.27 -10.65
C ALA A 99 3.11 -4.08 -9.34
N PHE A 100 4.01 -3.89 -8.36
CA PHE A 100 3.95 -4.64 -7.11
C PHE A 100 2.77 -4.16 -6.25
N PRO A 101 1.81 -5.01 -5.85
CA PRO A 101 0.51 -4.55 -5.34
C PRO A 101 0.58 -4.17 -3.85
N MET A 102 1.37 -3.15 -3.51
CA MET A 102 1.50 -2.60 -2.16
C MET A 102 1.14 -1.10 -2.17
N LEU A 103 0.12 -0.72 -1.40
CA LEU A 103 -0.41 0.65 -1.38
C LEU A 103 0.67 1.67 -0.99
N ARG A 104 1.34 1.47 0.14
CA ARG A 104 2.37 2.40 0.63
C ARG A 104 3.56 2.56 -0.32
N LEU A 105 3.96 1.48 -0.99
CA LEU A 105 5.03 1.54 -1.99
C LEU A 105 4.66 2.50 -3.13
N HIS A 106 3.43 2.44 -3.64
CA HIS A 106 2.99 3.35 -4.70
C HIS A 106 2.89 4.80 -4.25
N PHE A 107 2.48 5.06 -2.99
CA PHE A 107 2.56 6.42 -2.44
C PHE A 107 4.00 6.93 -2.39
N LEU A 108 4.95 6.09 -1.95
CA LEU A 108 6.38 6.43 -1.93
C LEU A 108 6.94 6.68 -3.34
N LEU A 109 6.67 5.79 -4.30
CA LEU A 109 7.13 5.93 -5.68
C LEU A 109 6.56 7.21 -6.31
N GLY A 110 5.29 7.52 -6.07
CA GLY A 110 4.66 8.76 -6.53
C GLY A 110 5.23 10.02 -5.86
N TYR A 111 5.62 9.94 -4.59
CA TYR A 111 6.32 11.02 -3.89
C TYR A 111 7.71 11.28 -4.49
N LEU A 112 8.51 10.22 -4.71
CA LEU A 112 9.83 10.32 -5.33
C LEU A 112 9.75 10.90 -6.75
N ALA A 113 8.83 10.40 -7.57
CA ALA A 113 8.59 10.93 -8.92
C ALA A 113 8.22 12.43 -8.89
N GLY A 114 7.41 12.85 -7.91
CA GLY A 114 7.08 14.27 -7.70
C GLY A 114 8.30 15.12 -7.35
N ARG A 115 9.20 14.63 -6.48
CA ARG A 115 10.45 15.33 -6.13
C ARG A 115 11.39 15.46 -7.33
N GLU A 116 11.35 14.51 -8.25
CA GLU A 116 12.14 14.50 -9.49
C GLU A 116 11.52 15.34 -10.62
N GLY A 117 10.32 15.90 -10.41
CA GLY A 117 9.58 16.66 -11.43
C GLY A 117 8.91 15.77 -12.49
N ASN A 118 8.85 14.45 -12.27
CA ASN A 118 8.18 13.50 -13.16
C ASN A 118 6.69 13.40 -12.81
N VAL A 119 5.93 14.40 -13.27
CA VAL A 119 4.49 14.53 -12.99
C VAL A 119 3.69 13.33 -13.53
N GLN A 120 4.08 12.78 -14.68
CA GLN A 120 3.39 11.62 -15.26
C GLN A 120 3.54 10.38 -14.39
N GLN A 121 4.75 10.06 -13.91
CA GLN A 121 4.94 8.91 -13.01
C GLN A 121 4.29 9.13 -11.64
N GLN A 122 4.32 10.37 -11.14
CA GLN A 122 3.57 10.70 -9.93
C GLN A 122 2.06 10.43 -10.10
N ALA A 123 1.47 10.85 -11.22
CA ALA A 123 0.06 10.62 -11.52
C ALA A 123 -0.23 9.11 -11.68
N TYR A 124 0.64 8.37 -12.37
CA TYR A 124 0.52 6.92 -12.54
C TYR A 124 0.47 6.19 -11.19
N HIS A 125 1.44 6.41 -10.29
CA HIS A 125 1.47 5.69 -9.01
C HIS A 125 0.30 6.06 -8.10
N ARG A 126 -0.15 7.33 -8.12
CA ARG A 126 -1.39 7.72 -7.41
C ARG A 126 -2.61 7.00 -7.96
N ALA A 127 -2.74 6.93 -9.29
CA ALA A 127 -3.84 6.23 -9.95
C ALA A 127 -3.79 4.73 -9.67
N TYR A 128 -2.59 4.13 -9.65
CA TYR A 128 -2.42 2.73 -9.32
C TYR A 128 -2.81 2.42 -7.87
N ALA A 129 -2.42 3.25 -6.89
CA ALA A 129 -2.83 3.07 -5.49
C ALA A 129 -4.36 3.14 -5.33
N LEU A 130 -5.04 4.03 -6.06
CA LEU A 130 -6.50 4.09 -6.10
C LEU A 130 -7.11 2.85 -6.77
N ALA A 131 -6.53 2.38 -7.87
CA ALA A 131 -6.96 1.16 -8.54
C ALA A 131 -6.82 -0.07 -7.63
N LEU A 132 -5.70 -0.20 -6.92
CA LEU A 132 -5.45 -1.26 -5.95
C LEU A 132 -6.47 -1.22 -4.80
N THR A 133 -6.84 -0.02 -4.33
CA THR A 133 -7.90 0.14 -3.34
C THR A 133 -9.25 -0.37 -3.87
N GLN A 134 -9.60 -0.12 -5.14
CA GLN A 134 -10.83 -0.67 -5.74
C GLN A 134 -10.79 -2.20 -5.85
N VAL A 135 -9.62 -2.79 -6.07
CA VAL A 135 -9.44 -4.25 -6.06
C VAL A 135 -9.68 -4.81 -4.66
N ILE A 136 -9.12 -4.18 -3.62
CA ILE A 136 -9.30 -4.59 -2.22
C ILE A 136 -10.77 -4.46 -1.78
N GLU A 137 -11.46 -3.39 -2.21
CA GLU A 137 -12.86 -3.09 -1.90
C GLU A 137 -13.88 -3.83 -2.80
N LYS A 138 -13.42 -4.74 -3.68
CA LYS A 138 -14.29 -5.38 -4.69
C LYS A 138 -15.50 -6.12 -4.09
N ASN A 139 -15.36 -6.64 -2.88
CA ASN A 139 -16.41 -7.39 -2.18
C ASN A 139 -17.20 -6.57 -1.15
N GLY A 140 -16.76 -5.35 -0.84
CA GLY A 140 -17.37 -4.53 0.22
C GLY A 140 -16.39 -3.56 0.87
N ARG A 141 -16.78 -3.01 2.03
CA ARG A 141 -15.97 -2.07 2.82
C ARG A 141 -15.51 -2.66 4.16
N GLY A 142 -15.60 -3.97 4.31
CA GLY A 142 -15.18 -4.68 5.51
C GLY A 142 -16.15 -4.54 6.68
N GLU A 143 -17.41 -4.18 6.47
CA GLU A 143 -18.40 -4.01 7.55
C GLU A 143 -18.94 -5.33 8.13
N SER A 144 -18.70 -6.45 7.44
CA SER A 144 -19.12 -7.80 7.83
C SER A 144 -18.23 -8.85 7.17
N GLU A 145 -18.33 -10.11 7.60
CA GLU A 145 -17.67 -11.26 6.94
C GLU A 145 -18.05 -11.37 5.44
N GLU A 146 -19.33 -11.17 5.10
CA GLU A 146 -19.83 -11.22 3.71
C GLU A 146 -19.26 -10.10 2.83
N HIS A 147 -18.92 -8.96 3.44
CA HIS A 147 -18.39 -7.77 2.79
C HIS A 147 -16.92 -7.51 3.13
N ALA A 148 -16.20 -8.55 3.55
CA ALA A 148 -14.81 -8.45 3.95
C ALA A 148 -13.95 -7.92 2.79
N LEU A 149 -13.00 -7.06 3.14
CA LEU A 149 -11.99 -6.56 2.22
C LEU A 149 -11.03 -7.70 1.84
N ARG A 150 -10.50 -7.71 0.62
CA ARG A 150 -9.56 -8.76 0.18
C ARG A 150 -8.20 -8.17 -0.15
N PRO A 151 -7.32 -8.04 0.85
CA PRO A 151 -5.97 -7.54 0.65
C PRO A 151 -5.12 -8.56 -0.12
N CYS A 152 -4.21 -8.07 -0.94
CA CYS A 152 -3.30 -8.92 -1.73
C CYS A 152 -1.99 -9.25 -0.99
N LEU A 153 -1.73 -8.51 0.09
CA LEU A 153 -0.58 -8.58 0.99
C LEU A 153 -1.11 -8.18 2.38
N ILE A 154 -0.60 -8.76 3.46
CA ILE A 154 -1.03 -8.40 4.83
C ILE A 154 -0.75 -6.91 5.10
N ALA A 155 0.37 -6.39 4.58
CA ALA A 155 0.70 -4.97 4.70
C ALA A 155 -0.39 -4.03 4.16
N ASN A 156 -1.18 -4.47 3.17
CA ASN A 156 -2.25 -3.65 2.60
C ASN A 156 -3.43 -3.45 3.58
N GLU A 157 -3.61 -4.30 4.59
CA GLU A 157 -4.68 -4.13 5.59
C GLU A 157 -4.48 -2.84 6.37
N TYR A 158 -3.29 -2.67 6.94
CA TYR A 158 -2.92 -1.48 7.70
C TYR A 158 -2.86 -0.24 6.81
N ASP A 159 -2.28 -0.36 5.61
CA ASP A 159 -2.25 0.74 4.64
C ASP A 159 -3.67 1.18 4.25
N TRP A 160 -4.60 0.25 4.05
CA TRP A 160 -5.99 0.59 3.75
C TRP A 160 -6.66 1.27 4.95
N LEU A 161 -6.48 0.75 6.17
CA LEU A 161 -7.02 1.38 7.38
C LEU A 161 -6.52 2.82 7.52
N GLN A 162 -5.22 3.05 7.38
CA GLN A 162 -4.62 4.36 7.51
C GLN A 162 -5.04 5.31 6.38
N PHE A 163 -4.76 4.96 5.12
CA PHE A 163 -4.88 5.89 4.01
C PHE A 163 -6.30 6.02 3.46
N ARG A 164 -7.09 4.93 3.55
CA ARG A 164 -8.41 4.86 2.93
C ARG A 164 -9.55 5.05 3.94
N ALA A 165 -9.42 4.48 5.14
CA ALA A 165 -10.41 4.66 6.21
C ALA A 165 -10.06 5.80 7.19
N GLY A 166 -8.83 6.32 7.17
CA GLY A 166 -8.40 7.38 8.08
C GLY A 166 -8.23 6.90 9.53
N ILE A 167 -7.87 5.63 9.71
CA ILE A 167 -7.73 4.96 11.01
C ILE A 167 -6.24 4.72 11.26
N ASP A 168 -5.58 5.66 11.96
CA ASP A 168 -4.14 5.57 12.26
C ASP A 168 -3.80 4.51 13.33
N ASN A 169 -4.74 4.24 14.24
CA ASN A 169 -4.57 3.30 15.34
C ASN A 169 -5.76 2.34 15.39
N PRO A 170 -5.82 1.36 14.48
CA PRO A 170 -6.82 0.30 14.57
C PRO A 170 -6.49 -0.49 15.84
N GLY A 171 -7.42 -0.50 16.81
CA GLY A 171 -7.14 -0.91 18.19
C GLY A 171 -6.73 -2.38 18.33
N ASP A 172 -7.68 -3.24 18.68
CA ASP A 172 -7.41 -4.67 18.79
C ASP A 172 -7.54 -5.35 17.42
N GLN A 173 -6.61 -6.25 17.11
CA GLN A 173 -6.66 -7.15 15.95
C GLN A 173 -6.87 -8.58 16.43
N ALA A 174 -7.75 -9.33 15.76
CA ALA A 174 -7.96 -10.75 16.01
C ALA A 174 -8.11 -11.52 14.70
N LEU A 175 -7.42 -12.66 14.60
CA LEU A 175 -7.66 -13.64 13.56
C LEU A 175 -8.87 -14.50 13.96
N VAL A 176 -9.94 -14.46 13.16
CA VAL A 176 -11.20 -15.18 13.38
C VAL A 176 -11.38 -16.23 12.28
N ASN A 177 -11.66 -17.46 12.69
CA ASN A 177 -11.96 -18.56 11.77
C ASN A 177 -13.48 -18.77 11.71
N SER A 178 -14.06 -18.72 10.52
CA SER A 178 -15.50 -18.91 10.29
C SER A 178 -15.70 -19.87 9.11
N GLY A 179 -15.91 -21.14 9.44
CA GLY A 179 -15.98 -22.22 8.45
C GLY A 179 -14.61 -22.46 7.79
N GLN A 180 -14.55 -22.25 6.47
CA GLN A 180 -13.33 -22.37 5.67
C GLN A 180 -12.61 -21.03 5.47
N TYR A 181 -13.15 -19.94 6.03
CA TYR A 181 -12.60 -18.61 5.84
C TYR A 181 -11.82 -18.15 7.07
N HIS A 182 -10.77 -17.38 6.80
CA HIS A 182 -9.94 -16.73 7.80
C HIS A 182 -10.10 -15.22 7.66
N TYR A 183 -10.45 -14.55 8.75
CA TYR A 183 -10.65 -13.11 8.79
C TYR A 183 -9.70 -12.45 9.77
N ASP A 184 -8.96 -11.46 9.32
CA ASP A 184 -8.32 -10.49 10.23
C ASP A 184 -9.34 -9.40 10.55
N VAL A 185 -9.68 -9.31 11.83
CA VAL A 185 -10.72 -8.43 12.35
C VAL A 185 -10.10 -7.34 13.19
N TYR A 186 -10.29 -6.10 12.77
CA TYR A 186 -9.82 -4.92 13.48
C TYR A 186 -10.98 -4.21 14.19
N HIS A 187 -10.79 -3.90 15.46
CA HIS A 187 -11.72 -3.07 16.24
C HIS A 187 -11.13 -1.65 16.39
N ALA A 188 -11.63 -0.72 15.58
CA ALA A 188 -11.18 0.66 15.57
C ALA A 188 -12.06 1.56 16.45
N ASP A 189 -11.41 2.43 17.22
CA ASP A 189 -12.06 3.52 17.94
C ASP A 189 -11.94 4.80 17.11
N LEU A 190 -13.08 5.33 16.67
CA LEU A 190 -13.21 6.54 15.84
C LEU A 190 -13.67 7.73 16.68
N GLY A 191 -13.39 7.73 17.99
CA GLY A 191 -13.81 8.75 18.95
C GLY A 191 -15.22 8.48 19.46
N ASP A 192 -16.23 8.99 18.76
CA ASP A 192 -17.64 8.83 19.16
C ASP A 192 -18.27 7.52 18.65
N ALA A 193 -17.56 6.79 17.80
CA ALA A 193 -18.03 5.55 17.19
C ALA A 193 -16.97 4.46 17.27
N LYS A 194 -17.43 3.20 17.29
CA LYS A 194 -16.59 2.03 17.13
C LYS A 194 -16.87 1.42 15.77
N ALA A 195 -15.84 1.00 15.06
CA ALA A 195 -15.95 0.24 13.83
C ALA A 195 -15.29 -1.13 14.01
N THR A 196 -15.88 -2.15 13.38
CA THR A 196 -15.23 -3.46 13.21
C THR A 196 -15.02 -3.63 11.72
N ILE A 197 -13.77 -3.89 11.33
CA ILE A 197 -13.37 -4.04 9.93
C ILE A 197 -12.87 -5.47 9.72
N TYR A 198 -13.42 -6.16 8.73
CA TYR A 198 -13.08 -7.53 8.35
C TYR A 198 -12.23 -7.52 7.08
N PHE A 199 -11.09 -8.21 7.14
CA PHE A 199 -10.25 -8.55 5.99
C PHE A 199 -10.28 -10.06 5.80
N ASP A 200 -10.68 -10.54 4.63
CA ASP A 200 -10.60 -11.95 4.25
C ASP A 200 -9.15 -12.26 3.83
N VAL A 201 -8.47 -12.99 4.71
CA VAL A 201 -7.06 -13.37 4.58
C VAL A 201 -6.89 -14.85 4.25
N THR A 202 -7.98 -15.52 3.85
CA THR A 202 -8.04 -16.97 3.61
C THR A 202 -6.93 -17.43 2.69
N ASP A 203 -6.81 -16.82 1.51
CA ASP A 203 -5.81 -17.22 0.51
C ASP A 203 -4.37 -17.11 1.06
N MET A 204 -4.08 -16.09 1.88
CA MET A 204 -2.75 -15.86 2.44
C MET A 204 -2.40 -16.86 3.54
N ILE A 205 -3.38 -17.22 4.38
CA ILE A 205 -3.21 -18.26 5.40
C ILE A 205 -3.01 -19.63 4.74
N GLU A 206 -3.85 -20.00 3.77
CA GLU A 206 -3.74 -21.28 3.06
C GLU A 206 -2.37 -21.44 2.36
N GLN A 207 -1.86 -20.37 1.74
CA GLN A 207 -0.51 -20.35 1.15
C GLN A 207 0.57 -20.58 2.21
N THR A 208 0.45 -19.92 3.37
CA THR A 208 1.41 -20.05 4.46
C THR A 208 1.42 -21.49 5.00
N GLU A 209 0.25 -22.09 5.20
CA GLU A 209 0.12 -23.49 5.61
C GLU A 209 0.68 -24.46 4.57
N HIS A 210 0.45 -24.21 3.28
CA HIS A 210 1.03 -24.99 2.19
C HIS A 210 2.56 -24.89 2.16
N ALA A 211 3.13 -23.70 2.34
CA ALA A 211 4.57 -23.49 2.39
C ALA A 211 5.22 -24.21 3.59
N LEU A 212 4.58 -24.17 4.76
CA LEU A 212 5.06 -24.85 5.98
C LEU A 212 5.00 -26.38 5.86
N SER A 213 3.93 -26.90 5.27
CA SER A 213 3.76 -28.35 5.07
C SER A 213 4.70 -28.91 3.98
N SER A 214 4.99 -28.15 2.92
CA SER A 214 5.92 -28.58 1.85
C SER A 214 7.40 -28.49 2.25
N GLY A 215 7.79 -27.56 3.12
CA GLY A 215 9.18 -27.38 3.57
C GLY A 215 9.70 -28.49 4.52
N THR A 216 8.80 -29.21 5.19
CA THR A 216 9.18 -30.28 6.14
C THR A 216 9.56 -31.61 5.48
N ALA A 217 9.36 -31.76 4.16
CA ALA A 217 9.62 -33.01 3.44
C ALA A 217 11.07 -33.19 2.90
N SER A 218 11.99 -32.26 3.18
CA SER A 218 13.34 -32.23 2.59
C SER A 218 14.51 -32.41 3.59
N HIS A 219 14.28 -33.06 4.73
CA HIS A 219 15.34 -33.37 5.71
C HIS A 219 15.53 -34.86 5.94
#